data_AF-A0A8T3CY10-F1
#
_entry.id   AF-A0A8T3CY10-F1
#
_cell.length_a   1.000
_cell.length_b   1.000
_cell.length_c   1.000
_cell.angle_alpha   90.00
_cell.angle_beta   90.00
_cell.angle_gamma   90.00
#
_symmetry.space_group_name_H-M   'P 1'
#
loop_
_entity.id
_entity.type
_entity.pdbx_description
1 polymer ?
#
loop_
_entity_poly.entity_id
_entity_poly.type
_entity_poly.pdbx_seq_one_letter_code
_entity_poly.pdbx_strand_id
1 'polypeptide(L)'
;MAAEEERGVVRVRVKKSEGVLPAEFRSFAVDPQITSLEVLQHILVRAFELNGKRTFGISYLSRDRGGVEVYLSLLSDWDLDAAFVSAAKPYLQLKIDIKPSEDSPVLEDWDIISPKDVISSDLLPGEKRSLAAAALPFTQSLLSQVGRTLSRVQQALSWTYGEEVKPFKPPLSDAEFHSYLNSQGQLSRPEELRLRIYHGGVEPSLRKVVWRYLLNVYPDGLTGQERMDYMKRKTREYDKLKSEWAARASPEDLEFIRGNVLKDVLRTDRAHPYYAGSEDSPHLTALADLLTTYAITHPQVSYCQGMSDIASPILAVMDNEAHAFICFCGIMKRLEGNFRPDGQLMSVKFQHLKLLLRYSDPEFYSYLVSRGADDLFFCYRWILLELKREFAFEDALRMLEVTWSSLPPDPPETEVELLGPPLEADKLAGGAGAELRVGVDAGAELRVGAEAGAELKARQRRRHMLRPSREEADGERGSGVGEEGGATVDRPRAEGEGGRKRMT
;
A
#
# COMPACT_ATOMS: atom_id res chain seq x y z
N MET A 1 -19.93 1.01 -27.64
CA MET A 1 -18.83 0.95 -26.67
C MET A 1 -18.98 2.16 -25.77
N ALA A 2 -19.25 1.95 -24.49
CA ALA A 2 -19.25 3.05 -23.52
C ALA A 2 -17.79 3.32 -23.15
N ALA A 3 -17.40 4.59 -23.08
CA ALA A 3 -16.08 4.94 -22.56
C ALA A 3 -16.01 4.55 -21.07
N GLU A 4 -14.91 3.93 -20.68
CA GLU A 4 -14.55 3.82 -19.27
C GLU A 4 -14.22 5.23 -18.77
N GLU A 5 -15.18 5.87 -18.12
CA GLU A 5 -14.87 7.05 -17.29
C GLU A 5 -13.83 6.59 -16.25
N GLU A 6 -12.66 7.24 -16.20
CA GLU A 6 -11.77 7.14 -15.05
C GLU A 6 -12.50 7.61 -13.80
N ARG A 7 -13.14 6.66 -13.10
CA ARG A 7 -13.73 6.90 -11.80
C ARG A 7 -12.59 7.07 -10.82
N GLY A 8 -12.38 8.33 -10.41
CA GLY A 8 -11.57 8.64 -9.24
C GLY A 8 -12.21 8.09 -7.95
N VAL A 9 -11.85 8.69 -6.82
CA VAL A 9 -12.20 8.17 -5.49
C VAL A 9 -13.70 7.87 -5.33
N VAL A 10 -14.03 6.59 -5.09
CA VAL A 10 -15.37 6.09 -4.80
C VAL A 10 -15.60 6.14 -3.29
N ARG A 11 -16.71 6.76 -2.87
CA ARG A 11 -17.17 6.72 -1.48
C ARG A 11 -17.81 5.37 -1.20
N VAL A 12 -17.39 4.71 -0.13
CA VAL A 12 -17.91 3.42 0.31
C VAL A 12 -18.64 3.62 1.63
N ARG A 13 -19.89 3.16 1.72
CA ARG A 13 -20.67 3.11 2.96
C ARG A 13 -20.92 1.66 3.33
N VAL A 14 -20.43 1.25 4.49
CA VAL A 14 -20.45 -0.15 4.92
C VAL A 14 -21.39 -0.32 6.10
N LYS A 15 -22.24 -1.35 6.04
CA LYS A 15 -23.10 -1.83 7.12
C LYS A 15 -22.56 -3.16 7.64
N LYS A 16 -22.05 -3.19 8.87
CA LYS A 16 -21.70 -4.43 9.58
C LYS A 16 -22.95 -4.98 10.27
N SER A 17 -23.22 -6.27 10.02
CA SER A 17 -24.28 -7.05 10.63
C SER A 17 -23.66 -8.26 11.33
N GLU A 18 -24.00 -8.44 12.61
CA GLU A 18 -23.42 -9.46 13.48
C GLU A 18 -24.54 -10.10 14.31
N GLY A 19 -25.15 -11.14 13.75
CA GLY A 19 -26.32 -11.80 14.34
C GLY A 19 -27.47 -10.82 14.62
N VAL A 20 -27.88 -10.73 15.90
CA VAL A 20 -28.98 -9.89 16.39
C VAL A 20 -28.50 -8.50 16.87
N LEU A 21 -27.19 -8.21 16.80
CA LEU A 21 -26.66 -6.93 17.26
C LEU A 21 -27.06 -5.76 16.35
N PRO A 22 -27.21 -4.53 16.90
CA PRO A 22 -27.46 -3.33 16.10
C PRO A 22 -26.41 -3.15 15.01
N ALA A 23 -26.85 -2.82 13.80
CA ALA A 23 -25.94 -2.70 12.66
C ALA A 23 -25.01 -1.48 12.80
N GLU A 24 -23.70 -1.71 12.75
CA GLU A 24 -22.69 -0.67 12.80
C GLU A 24 -22.42 -0.12 11.40
N PHE A 25 -22.21 1.20 11.28
CA PHE A 25 -21.93 1.85 10.01
C PHE A 25 -20.55 2.53 10.02
N ARG A 26 -19.83 2.38 8.91
CA ARG A 26 -18.62 3.16 8.59
C ARG A 26 -18.73 3.74 7.19
N SER A 27 -17.97 4.79 6.91
CA SER A 27 -17.92 5.38 5.56
C SER A 27 -16.55 5.95 5.30
N PHE A 28 -15.89 5.45 4.27
CA PHE A 28 -14.55 5.84 3.85
C PHE A 28 -14.54 6.04 2.33
N ALA A 29 -13.37 6.31 1.77
CA ALA A 29 -13.20 6.52 0.34
C ALA A 29 -12.04 5.65 -0.17
N VAL A 30 -12.22 5.03 -1.33
CA VAL A 30 -11.24 4.14 -1.96
C VAL A 30 -11.01 4.56 -3.40
N ASP A 31 -9.83 4.27 -3.94
CA ASP A 31 -9.56 4.45 -5.36
C ASP A 31 -9.67 3.09 -6.09
N PRO A 32 -10.64 2.92 -7.02
CA PRO A 32 -10.76 1.71 -7.83
C PRO A 32 -9.46 1.31 -8.55
N GLN A 33 -8.61 2.28 -8.90
CA GLN A 33 -7.37 2.03 -9.65
C GLN A 33 -6.27 1.32 -8.83
N ILE A 34 -6.43 1.14 -7.52
CA ILE A 34 -5.44 0.48 -6.64
C ILE A 34 -6.06 -0.37 -5.52
N THR A 35 -7.39 -0.43 -5.42
CA THR A 35 -8.07 -1.13 -4.31
C THR A 35 -8.54 -2.50 -4.79
N SER A 36 -7.71 -3.53 -4.59
CA SER A 36 -8.13 -4.92 -4.71
C SER A 36 -9.07 -5.33 -3.58
N LEU A 37 -9.71 -6.49 -3.71
CA LEU A 37 -10.54 -7.11 -2.69
C LEU A 37 -9.76 -7.37 -1.39
N GLU A 38 -8.49 -7.77 -1.49
CA GLU A 38 -7.63 -7.96 -0.31
C GLU A 38 -7.37 -6.63 0.41
N VAL A 39 -7.05 -5.55 -0.33
CA VAL A 39 -6.88 -4.20 0.23
C VAL A 39 -8.19 -3.72 0.87
N LEU A 40 -9.33 -3.94 0.22
CA LEU A 40 -10.64 -3.63 0.77
C LEU A 40 -10.92 -4.43 2.05
N GLN A 41 -10.65 -5.73 2.07
CA GLN A 41 -10.81 -6.58 3.27
C GLN A 41 -9.95 -6.07 4.44
N HIS A 42 -8.71 -5.64 4.18
CA HIS A 42 -7.85 -5.01 5.20
C HIS A 42 -8.42 -3.69 5.70
N ILE A 43 -8.92 -2.82 4.81
CA ILE A 43 -9.63 -1.58 5.16
C ILE A 43 -10.85 -1.89 6.05
N LEU A 44 -11.63 -2.92 5.72
CA LEU A 44 -12.82 -3.30 6.50
C LEU A 44 -12.48 -3.87 7.88
N VAL A 45 -11.45 -4.72 7.98
CA VAL A 45 -10.95 -5.25 9.27
C VAL A 45 -10.51 -4.10 10.19
N ARG A 46 -9.84 -3.09 9.62
CA ARG A 46 -9.40 -1.88 10.34
C ARG A 46 -10.59 -1.01 10.76
N ALA A 47 -11.47 -0.67 9.83
CA ALA A 47 -12.57 0.27 10.07
C ALA A 47 -13.56 -0.19 11.15
N PHE A 48 -13.74 -1.52 11.30
CA PHE A 48 -14.67 -2.13 12.25
C PHE A 48 -14.00 -2.86 13.42
N GLU A 49 -12.68 -2.70 13.59
CA GLU A 49 -11.88 -3.32 14.67
C GLU A 49 -12.18 -4.83 14.82
N LEU A 50 -12.13 -5.56 13.70
CA LEU A 50 -12.51 -6.98 13.63
C LEU A 50 -11.43 -7.89 14.23
N ASN A 51 -11.26 -7.80 15.54
CA ASN A 51 -10.24 -8.45 16.37
C ASN A 51 -10.21 -9.97 16.15
N GLY A 52 -9.32 -10.43 15.27
CA GLY A 52 -9.15 -11.83 14.89
C GLY A 52 -10.21 -12.41 13.94
N LYS A 53 -11.37 -11.75 13.76
CA LYS A 53 -12.47 -12.21 12.88
C LYS A 53 -12.25 -11.84 11.40
N ARG A 54 -11.31 -12.50 10.70
CA ARG A 54 -11.13 -12.36 9.23
C ARG A 54 -11.92 -13.40 8.41
N THR A 55 -13.08 -13.84 8.89
CA THR A 55 -14.03 -14.67 8.13
C THR A 55 -15.40 -14.04 8.25
N PHE A 56 -15.65 -13.08 7.36
CA PHE A 56 -16.91 -12.38 7.22
C PHE A 56 -17.28 -12.34 5.74
N GLY A 57 -18.58 -12.44 5.45
CA GLY A 57 -19.08 -12.24 4.10
C GLY A 57 -19.02 -10.76 3.76
N ILE A 58 -18.64 -10.43 2.52
CA ILE A 58 -18.83 -9.10 1.94
C ILE A 58 -19.89 -9.21 0.85
N SER A 59 -20.81 -8.26 0.82
CA SER A 59 -21.77 -8.11 -0.27
C SER A 59 -21.92 -6.65 -0.66
N TYR A 60 -22.13 -6.35 -1.93
CA TYR A 60 -22.41 -5.00 -2.42
C TYR A 60 -23.86 -4.86 -2.86
N LEU A 61 -24.42 -3.66 -2.71
CA LEU A 61 -25.76 -3.36 -3.18
C LEU A 61 -25.73 -3.03 -4.68
N SER A 62 -26.47 -3.81 -5.46
CA SER A 62 -26.69 -3.62 -6.89
C SER A 62 -28.17 -3.43 -7.19
N ARG A 63 -28.49 -2.89 -8.38
CA ARG A 63 -29.87 -2.75 -8.87
C ARG A 63 -30.07 -3.63 -10.08
N ASP A 64 -31.12 -4.44 -10.05
CA ASP A 64 -31.48 -5.29 -11.18
C ASP A 64 -32.13 -4.49 -12.34
N ARG A 65 -32.50 -5.17 -13.43
CA ARG A 65 -33.16 -4.53 -14.58
C ARG A 65 -34.58 -4.02 -14.28
N GLY A 66 -35.18 -4.42 -13.16
CA GLY A 66 -36.46 -3.90 -12.65
C GLY A 66 -36.31 -2.74 -11.66
N GLY A 67 -35.08 -2.37 -11.29
CA GLY A 67 -34.78 -1.35 -10.28
C GLY A 67 -34.85 -1.83 -8.82
N VAL A 68 -34.95 -3.14 -8.60
CA VAL A 68 -34.94 -3.75 -7.26
C VAL A 68 -33.51 -3.78 -6.71
N GLU A 69 -33.35 -3.35 -5.47
CA GLU A 69 -32.06 -3.34 -4.77
C GLU A 69 -31.77 -4.71 -4.15
N VAL A 70 -30.68 -5.34 -4.59
CA VAL A 70 -30.26 -6.69 -4.18
C VAL A 70 -28.80 -6.66 -3.73
N TYR A 71 -28.49 -7.35 -2.63
CA TYR A 71 -27.10 -7.56 -2.20
C TYR A 71 -26.49 -8.75 -2.96
N LEU A 72 -25.38 -8.51 -3.65
CA LEU A 72 -24.59 -9.52 -4.35
C LEU A 72 -23.30 -9.81 -3.59
N SER A 73 -22.92 -11.08 -3.47
CA SER A 73 -21.66 -11.47 -2.83
C SER A 73 -20.45 -10.90 -3.57
N LEU A 74 -19.46 -10.45 -2.82
CA LEU A 74 -18.22 -9.89 -3.34
C LEU A 74 -17.09 -10.87 -3.04
N LEU A 75 -16.76 -11.72 -4.03
CA LEU A 75 -15.89 -12.90 -3.85
C LEU A 75 -14.55 -12.79 -4.59
N SER A 76 -14.46 -11.87 -5.55
CA SER A 76 -13.29 -11.65 -6.41
C SER A 76 -13.09 -10.16 -6.73
N ASP A 77 -11.91 -9.80 -7.25
CA ASP A 77 -11.67 -8.45 -7.80
C ASP A 77 -12.63 -8.11 -8.95
N TRP A 78 -13.09 -9.10 -9.72
CA TRP A 78 -14.07 -8.88 -10.78
C TRP A 78 -15.45 -8.49 -10.23
N ASP A 79 -15.86 -9.05 -9.10
CA ASP A 79 -17.06 -8.60 -8.38
C ASP A 79 -16.87 -7.20 -7.79
N LEU A 80 -15.63 -6.84 -7.40
CA LEU A 80 -15.30 -5.51 -6.89
C LEU A 80 -15.33 -4.45 -8.00
N ASP A 81 -14.78 -4.74 -9.19
CA ASP A 81 -14.90 -3.89 -10.37
C ASP A 81 -16.36 -3.72 -10.77
N ALA A 82 -17.14 -4.80 -10.81
CA ALA A 82 -18.58 -4.76 -11.04
C ALA A 82 -19.31 -3.91 -9.97
N ALA A 83 -18.90 -4.00 -8.70
CA ALA A 83 -19.41 -3.18 -7.62
C ALA A 83 -19.06 -1.69 -7.81
N PHE A 84 -17.83 -1.36 -8.21
CA PHE A 84 -17.41 0.01 -8.51
C PHE A 84 -18.15 0.60 -9.71
N VAL A 85 -18.44 -0.20 -10.74
CA VAL A 85 -19.22 0.22 -11.93
C VAL A 85 -20.71 0.40 -11.58
N SER A 86 -21.29 -0.52 -10.83
CA SER A 86 -22.72 -0.52 -10.45
C SER A 86 -23.07 0.42 -9.28
N ALA A 87 -22.07 0.91 -8.54
CA ALA A 87 -22.25 1.83 -7.40
C ALA A 87 -23.19 3.02 -7.72
N ALA A 88 -24.34 3.05 -7.06
CA ALA A 88 -25.30 4.14 -7.20
C ALA A 88 -24.72 5.43 -6.60
N LYS A 89 -24.65 6.52 -7.37
CA LYS A 89 -24.28 7.84 -6.83
C LYS A 89 -25.24 8.18 -5.67
N PRO A 90 -24.76 8.48 -4.44
CA PRO A 90 -23.43 9.00 -4.13
C PRO A 90 -22.44 8.03 -3.43
N TYR A 91 -22.74 6.73 -3.27
CA TYR A 91 -21.83 5.78 -2.60
C TYR A 91 -21.98 4.32 -3.09
N LEU A 92 -20.88 3.58 -3.08
CA LEU A 92 -20.89 2.12 -3.07
C LEU A 92 -21.40 1.65 -1.70
N GLN A 93 -22.49 0.90 -1.67
CA GLN A 93 -23.04 0.34 -0.43
C GLN A 93 -22.55 -1.10 -0.24
N LEU A 94 -21.81 -1.35 0.84
CA LEU A 94 -21.37 -2.69 1.23
C LEU A 94 -22.09 -3.16 2.49
N LYS A 95 -22.25 -4.47 2.61
CA LYS A 95 -22.69 -5.18 3.81
C LYS A 95 -21.59 -6.16 4.22
N ILE A 96 -21.27 -6.18 5.50
CA ILE A 96 -20.43 -7.19 6.14
C ILE A 96 -21.33 -8.08 6.97
N ASP A 97 -21.25 -9.39 6.76
CA ASP A 97 -21.93 -10.39 7.60
C ASP A 97 -20.90 -11.19 8.39
N ILE A 98 -20.88 -10.98 9.70
CA ILE A 98 -20.02 -11.73 10.62
C ILE A 98 -20.82 -12.95 11.07
N LYS A 99 -20.40 -14.15 10.62
CA LYS A 99 -20.93 -15.40 11.18
C LYS A 99 -20.56 -15.47 12.67
N PRO A 100 -21.49 -15.81 13.58
CA PRO A 100 -21.13 -16.19 14.94
C PRO A 100 -20.20 -17.41 14.88
N SER A 101 -19.21 -17.47 15.76
CA SER A 101 -18.34 -18.64 15.89
C SER A 101 -19.15 -19.80 16.48
N GLU A 102 -19.16 -20.94 15.81
CA GLU A 102 -19.86 -22.14 16.27
C GLU A 102 -19.14 -22.75 17.47
N ASP A 103 -19.79 -22.67 18.64
CA ASP A 103 -19.58 -23.58 19.76
C ASP A 103 -20.95 -24.18 20.13
N SER A 104 -21.03 -25.51 20.14
CA SER A 104 -22.22 -26.34 20.43
C SER A 104 -23.35 -26.39 19.36
N PRO A 105 -24.10 -27.51 19.29
CA PRO A 105 -24.32 -28.15 17.99
C PRO A 105 -25.79 -28.48 17.65
N VAL A 106 -25.94 -29.18 16.52
CA VAL A 106 -27.14 -29.90 16.03
C VAL A 106 -28.29 -29.00 15.54
N LEU A 107 -28.43 -28.88 14.22
CA LEU A 107 -29.44 -29.63 13.46
C LEU A 107 -29.27 -29.38 11.96
N GLU A 108 -29.08 -30.47 11.20
CA GLU A 108 -29.09 -30.49 9.74
C GLU A 108 -30.53 -30.33 9.19
N ASP A 109 -30.60 -29.89 7.93
CA ASP A 109 -31.70 -30.02 6.96
C ASP A 109 -33.14 -29.66 7.35
N TRP A 110 -33.75 -28.73 6.59
CA TRP A 110 -35.05 -28.95 5.93
C TRP A 110 -35.24 -28.03 4.70
N ASP A 111 -36.01 -28.53 3.74
CA ASP A 111 -36.11 -28.06 2.36
C ASP A 111 -36.96 -26.79 2.09
N ILE A 112 -36.64 -26.21 0.92
CA ILE A 112 -37.50 -25.55 -0.07
C ILE A 112 -39.02 -25.50 0.23
N ILE A 113 -39.58 -24.28 0.31
CA ILE A 113 -40.95 -23.98 -0.16
C ILE A 113 -40.94 -22.69 -1.02
N SER A 114 -41.62 -22.76 -2.17
CA SER A 114 -41.86 -21.64 -3.09
C SER A 114 -43.26 -21.01 -2.87
N PRO A 115 -43.54 -19.78 -3.36
CA PRO A 115 -44.52 -18.90 -2.72
C PRO A 115 -45.97 -19.10 -3.18
N LYS A 116 -46.92 -18.99 -2.24
CA LYS A 116 -48.21 -18.28 -2.38
C LYS A 116 -49.00 -18.22 -1.07
N ASP A 117 -49.82 -17.17 -0.97
CA ASP A 117 -50.86 -16.87 0.05
C ASP A 117 -50.29 -16.59 1.47
N VAL A 118 -50.64 -15.50 2.19
CA VAL A 118 -51.99 -14.94 2.43
C VAL A 118 -52.05 -13.39 2.35
N ILE A 119 -52.80 -12.91 1.35
CA ILE A 119 -53.90 -11.91 1.37
C ILE A 119 -53.95 -10.79 2.46
N SER A 120 -53.85 -9.55 1.96
CA SER A 120 -54.56 -8.27 2.28
C SER A 120 -54.54 -7.54 3.65
N SER A 121 -54.13 -6.26 3.59
CA SER A 121 -54.95 -5.10 4.00
C SER A 121 -54.49 -3.76 3.37
N ASP A 122 -55.23 -3.29 2.36
CA ASP A 122 -55.87 -1.95 2.21
C ASP A 122 -55.47 -0.80 3.19
N LEU A 123 -55.40 0.51 2.85
CA LEU A 123 -55.75 1.32 1.66
C LEU A 123 -55.03 2.72 1.67
N LEU A 124 -54.57 3.18 0.48
CA LEU A 124 -54.51 4.52 -0.20
C LEU A 124 -54.88 5.88 0.51
N PRO A 125 -54.68 7.10 -0.11
CA PRO A 125 -53.88 7.54 -1.29
C PRO A 125 -53.10 8.91 -1.19
N GLY A 126 -52.27 9.23 -2.22
CA GLY A 126 -51.96 10.61 -2.68
C GLY A 126 -50.67 11.27 -2.12
N GLU A 127 -49.93 12.13 -2.84
CA GLU A 127 -50.09 12.75 -4.17
C GLU A 127 -48.85 12.53 -5.07
N LYS A 128 -49.03 12.60 -6.40
CA LYS A 128 -47.93 12.81 -7.35
C LYS A 128 -47.82 14.30 -7.69
N ARG A 129 -46.62 14.90 -7.57
CA ARG A 129 -46.25 16.11 -8.32
C ARG A 129 -44.87 15.96 -8.94
N SER A 130 -44.86 15.76 -10.25
CA SER A 130 -43.71 16.09 -11.10
C SER A 130 -43.81 17.56 -11.49
N LEU A 131 -42.72 18.32 -11.34
CA LEU A 131 -42.45 19.49 -12.18
C LEU A 131 -40.93 19.68 -12.28
N ALA A 132 -40.39 19.45 -13.47
CA ALA A 132 -39.02 19.82 -13.81
C ALA A 132 -38.99 21.33 -14.14
N ALA A 133 -38.54 22.17 -13.19
CA ALA A 133 -38.23 23.58 -13.43
C ALA A 133 -37.39 24.20 -12.29
N ALA A 134 -36.09 23.85 -12.18
CA ALA A 134 -35.12 24.57 -11.34
C ALA A 134 -33.66 24.26 -11.74
N ALA A 135 -33.32 24.44 -13.02
CA ALA A 135 -31.93 24.37 -13.45
C ALA A 135 -31.23 25.72 -13.18
N LEU A 136 -30.16 25.68 -12.37
CA LEU A 136 -29.27 26.80 -11.99
C LEU A 136 -29.95 27.83 -11.04
N PRO A 137 -29.29 28.26 -9.94
CA PRO A 137 -27.85 28.54 -9.87
C PRO A 137 -27.14 27.86 -8.67
N PHE A 138 -26.45 26.74 -8.91
CA PHE A 138 -25.62 26.07 -7.88
C PHE A 138 -24.12 26.00 -8.23
N THR A 139 -23.76 26.30 -9.48
CA THR A 139 -22.38 26.16 -10.00
C THR A 139 -21.43 27.30 -9.60
N GLN A 140 -21.94 28.46 -9.16
CA GLN A 140 -21.08 29.57 -8.68
C GLN A 140 -20.69 29.46 -7.19
N SER A 141 -21.57 28.90 -6.33
CA SER A 141 -21.26 28.76 -4.90
C SER A 141 -20.06 27.82 -4.68
N LEU A 142 -20.06 26.67 -5.35
CA LEU A 142 -18.99 25.67 -5.22
C LEU A 142 -17.63 26.20 -5.68
N LEU A 143 -17.55 26.91 -6.81
CA LEU A 143 -16.30 27.54 -7.24
C LEU A 143 -15.81 28.61 -6.25
N SER A 144 -16.72 29.42 -5.68
CA SER A 144 -16.35 30.39 -4.63
C SER A 144 -15.91 29.75 -3.32
N GLN A 145 -16.42 28.55 -3.00
CA GLN A 145 -16.03 27.79 -1.81
C GLN A 145 -14.71 27.08 -2.03
N VAL A 146 -14.53 26.39 -3.17
CA VAL A 146 -13.24 25.77 -3.55
C VAL A 146 -12.13 26.83 -3.65
N GLY A 147 -12.40 28.01 -4.21
CA GLY A 147 -11.44 29.13 -4.22
C GLY A 147 -11.09 29.65 -2.82
N ARG A 148 -12.06 29.70 -1.89
CA ARG A 148 -11.80 30.08 -0.49
C ARG A 148 -11.10 28.97 0.30
N THR A 149 -11.37 27.70 0.02
CA THR A 149 -10.67 26.56 0.63
C THR A 149 -9.26 26.46 0.08
N LEU A 150 -9.04 26.64 -1.23
CA LEU A 150 -7.70 26.77 -1.82
C LEU A 150 -6.96 27.96 -1.23
N SER A 151 -7.58 29.14 -1.13
CA SER A 151 -6.94 30.31 -0.52
C SER A 151 -6.64 30.10 0.97
N ARG A 152 -7.47 29.36 1.71
CA ARG A 152 -7.22 28.98 3.11
C ARG A 152 -6.17 27.89 3.26
N VAL A 153 -6.13 26.91 2.36
CA VAL A 153 -5.08 25.89 2.30
C VAL A 153 -3.76 26.53 1.88
N GLN A 154 -3.76 27.50 0.97
CA GLN A 154 -2.60 28.32 0.61
C GLN A 154 -2.18 29.25 1.78
N GLN A 155 -3.13 29.69 2.61
CA GLN A 155 -2.90 30.48 3.83
C GLN A 155 -2.55 29.62 5.07
N ALA A 156 -2.77 28.31 5.03
CA ALA A 156 -2.40 27.34 6.07
C ALA A 156 -1.11 26.57 5.70
N LEU A 157 -0.83 26.41 4.41
CA LEU A 157 0.46 26.02 3.84
C LEU A 157 1.44 27.19 3.82
N SER A 158 0.97 28.44 3.88
CA SER A 158 1.79 29.54 4.40
C SER A 158 1.94 29.39 5.91
N TRP A 159 2.70 28.36 6.31
CA TRP A 159 3.34 28.30 7.60
C TRP A 159 4.01 29.64 7.85
N THR A 160 3.82 30.22 9.03
CA THR A 160 4.51 31.45 9.45
C THR A 160 5.97 31.16 9.76
N TYR A 161 6.75 30.81 8.73
CA TYR A 161 8.17 31.07 8.73
C TYR A 161 8.37 32.57 8.54
N GLY A 162 8.79 33.23 9.62
CA GLY A 162 9.35 34.59 9.57
C GLY A 162 10.76 34.64 8.96
N GLU A 163 11.14 33.62 8.21
CA GLU A 163 12.34 33.56 7.39
C GLU A 163 11.90 33.55 5.93
N GLU A 164 12.56 34.36 5.10
CA GLU A 164 12.33 34.42 3.67
C GLU A 164 12.40 33.00 3.07
N VAL A 165 11.32 32.57 2.40
CA VAL A 165 11.34 31.33 1.61
C VAL A 165 12.35 31.54 0.49
N LYS A 166 13.59 31.11 0.72
CA LYS A 166 14.68 31.20 -0.26
C LYS A 166 14.17 30.59 -1.57
N PRO A 167 14.31 31.30 -2.71
CA PRO A 167 13.85 30.77 -3.98
C PRO A 167 14.48 29.38 -4.19
N PHE A 168 13.65 28.41 -4.61
CA PHE A 168 14.11 27.05 -4.86
C PHE A 168 15.40 27.08 -5.68
N LYS A 169 16.41 26.32 -5.26
CA LYS A 169 17.66 26.25 -6.04
C LYS A 169 17.31 25.76 -7.45
N PRO A 170 18.05 26.21 -8.48
CA PRO A 170 17.94 25.60 -9.79
C PRO A 170 18.22 24.09 -9.68
N PRO A 171 17.77 23.27 -10.64
CA PRO A 171 18.14 21.86 -10.70
C PRO A 171 19.66 21.68 -10.59
N LEU A 172 20.11 20.58 -9.97
CA LEU A 172 21.52 20.20 -9.95
C LEU A 172 22.01 20.07 -11.39
N SER A 173 23.02 20.85 -11.76
CA SER A 173 23.62 20.85 -13.11
C SER A 173 24.81 19.90 -13.21
N ASP A 174 25.19 19.52 -14.44
CA ASP A 174 26.34 18.63 -14.70
C ASP A 174 27.66 19.13 -14.08
N ALA A 175 27.99 20.41 -14.28
CA ALA A 175 29.19 21.02 -13.71
C ALA A 175 29.18 21.04 -12.16
N GLU A 176 28.01 21.22 -11.55
CA GLU A 176 27.85 21.18 -10.10
C GLU A 176 27.95 19.75 -9.56
N PHE A 177 27.35 18.77 -10.24
CA PHE A 177 27.44 17.35 -9.89
C PHE A 177 28.91 16.87 -9.89
N HIS A 178 29.69 17.25 -10.90
CA HIS A 178 31.12 16.94 -10.96
C HIS A 178 31.92 17.45 -9.74
N SER A 179 31.49 18.54 -9.08
CA SER A 179 32.14 19.04 -7.86
C SER A 179 31.97 18.13 -6.63
N TYR A 180 31.00 17.21 -6.65
CA TYR A 180 30.81 16.19 -5.61
C TYR A 180 31.70 14.96 -5.85
N LEU A 181 32.30 14.83 -7.04
CA LEU A 181 33.16 13.71 -7.40
C LEU A 181 34.64 14.08 -7.17
N ASN A 182 35.44 13.10 -6.75
CA ASN A 182 36.90 13.26 -6.70
C ASN A 182 37.56 12.96 -8.06
N SER A 183 38.89 13.05 -8.14
CA SER A 183 39.65 12.80 -9.38
C SER A 183 39.55 11.37 -9.93
N GLN A 184 39.11 10.39 -9.13
CA GLN A 184 38.81 9.02 -9.53
C GLN A 184 37.32 8.81 -9.86
N GLY A 185 36.52 9.88 -9.81
CA GLY A 185 35.07 9.88 -10.01
C GLY A 185 34.28 9.30 -8.85
N GLN A 186 34.87 9.03 -7.68
CA GLN A 186 34.15 8.56 -6.49
C GLN A 186 33.32 9.70 -5.88
N LEU A 187 32.14 9.39 -5.33
CA LEU A 187 31.31 10.38 -4.66
C LEU A 187 31.91 10.72 -3.28
N SER A 188 32.30 11.97 -3.08
CA SER A 188 33.03 12.42 -1.88
C SER A 188 32.13 12.98 -0.77
N ARG A 189 30.97 13.53 -1.12
CA ARG A 189 30.06 14.27 -0.22
C ARG A 189 28.60 13.87 -0.48
N PRO A 190 28.19 12.62 -0.15
CA PRO A 190 26.87 12.08 -0.51
C PRO A 190 25.71 12.79 0.21
N GLU A 191 25.89 13.18 1.47
CA GLU A 191 24.87 13.92 2.23
C GLU A 191 24.61 15.32 1.64
N GLU A 192 25.67 16.06 1.32
CA GLU A 192 25.56 17.38 0.69
C GLU A 192 24.93 17.30 -0.70
N LEU A 193 25.22 16.24 -1.47
CA LEU A 193 24.57 15.99 -2.76
C LEU A 193 23.07 15.77 -2.58
N ARG A 194 22.65 14.94 -1.61
CA ARG A 194 21.22 14.73 -1.29
C ARG A 194 20.56 16.03 -0.86
N LEU A 195 21.14 16.78 0.07
CA LEU A 195 20.61 18.08 0.50
C LEU A 195 20.51 19.09 -0.67
N ARG A 196 21.46 19.06 -1.61
CA ARG A 196 21.43 19.88 -2.82
C ARG A 196 20.29 19.51 -3.77
N ILE A 197 19.98 18.22 -3.90
CA ILE A 197 18.87 17.71 -4.69
C ILE A 197 17.53 18.05 -4.00
N TYR A 198 17.43 17.86 -2.68
CA TYR A 198 16.24 18.22 -1.90
C TYR A 198 15.81 19.69 -2.11
N HIS A 199 16.78 20.61 -2.20
CA HIS A 199 16.50 22.03 -2.41
C HIS A 199 16.23 22.47 -3.86
N GLY A 200 16.43 21.62 -4.88
CA GLY A 200 16.36 22.08 -6.29
C GLY A 200 15.98 21.04 -7.36
N GLY A 201 15.93 19.75 -7.06
CA GLY A 201 15.79 18.68 -8.03
C GLY A 201 17.06 18.44 -8.87
N VAL A 202 16.94 17.60 -9.90
CA VAL A 202 18.02 17.22 -10.81
C VAL A 202 17.72 17.70 -12.24
N GLU A 203 18.74 18.15 -12.97
CA GLU A 203 18.59 18.45 -14.40
C GLU A 203 18.19 17.17 -15.18
N PRO A 204 17.23 17.23 -16.14
CA PRO A 204 16.73 16.03 -16.82
C PRO A 204 17.82 15.15 -17.46
N SER A 205 18.87 15.76 -18.01
CA SER A 205 20.06 15.10 -18.58
C SER A 205 20.83 14.24 -17.57
N LEU A 206 20.88 14.67 -16.31
CA LEU A 206 21.62 14.01 -15.23
C LEU A 206 20.85 12.88 -14.55
N ARG A 207 19.51 12.82 -14.68
CA ARG A 207 18.67 11.85 -13.96
C ARG A 207 19.17 10.41 -14.11
N LYS A 208 19.55 10.00 -15.34
CA LYS A 208 20.12 8.66 -15.66
C LYS A 208 21.34 8.27 -14.80
N VAL A 209 22.11 9.25 -14.30
CA VAL A 209 23.30 9.05 -13.45
C VAL A 209 22.95 9.26 -11.98
N VAL A 210 22.36 10.41 -11.65
CA VAL A 210 22.12 10.86 -10.26
C VAL A 210 21.10 9.98 -9.54
N TRP A 211 20.06 9.50 -10.23
CA TRP A 211 19.06 8.64 -9.60
C TRP A 211 19.65 7.34 -9.04
N ARG A 212 20.74 6.82 -9.63
CA ARG A 212 21.41 5.62 -9.09
C ARG A 212 22.02 5.84 -7.71
N TYR A 213 22.38 7.07 -7.36
CA TYR A 213 22.81 7.44 -6.01
C TYR A 213 21.61 7.69 -5.08
N LEU A 214 20.54 8.33 -5.57
CA LEU A 214 19.31 8.55 -4.79
C LEU A 214 18.61 7.25 -4.40
N LEU A 215 18.68 6.24 -5.29
CA LEU A 215 18.09 4.91 -5.14
C LEU A 215 19.07 3.89 -4.55
N ASN A 216 20.22 4.34 -4.01
CA ASN A 216 21.24 3.53 -3.34
C ASN A 216 21.68 2.29 -4.16
N VAL A 217 21.93 2.48 -5.46
CA VAL A 217 22.37 1.40 -6.38
C VAL A 217 23.85 1.07 -6.23
N TYR A 218 24.66 2.08 -5.91
CA TYR A 218 26.11 1.94 -5.82
C TYR A 218 26.57 1.75 -4.37
N PRO A 219 27.36 0.70 -4.09
CA PRO A 219 28.19 0.65 -2.89
C PRO A 219 29.09 1.89 -2.77
N ASP A 220 29.45 2.22 -1.55
CA ASP A 220 30.33 3.37 -1.28
C ASP A 220 31.73 3.18 -1.85
N GLY A 221 32.37 4.30 -2.19
CA GLY A 221 33.75 4.33 -2.67
C GLY A 221 33.99 3.81 -4.09
N LEU A 222 32.98 3.33 -4.84
CA LEU A 222 33.21 2.90 -6.23
C LEU A 222 33.67 4.07 -7.13
N THR A 223 34.79 3.89 -7.83
CA THR A 223 35.30 4.81 -8.86
C THR A 223 34.38 4.89 -10.08
N GLY A 224 34.62 5.85 -10.98
CA GLY A 224 33.86 5.98 -12.23
C GLY A 224 33.88 4.70 -13.07
N GLN A 225 35.05 4.06 -13.20
CA GLN A 225 35.22 2.82 -13.97
C GLN A 225 34.55 1.63 -13.28
N GLU A 226 34.74 1.46 -11.97
CA GLU A 226 34.14 0.35 -11.22
C GLU A 226 32.61 0.41 -11.25
N ARG A 227 32.01 1.61 -11.22
CA ARG A 227 30.55 1.74 -11.41
C ARG A 227 30.08 1.30 -12.78
N MET A 228 30.86 1.51 -13.84
CA MET A 228 30.52 1.01 -15.18
C MET A 228 30.57 -0.53 -15.23
N ASP A 229 31.60 -1.13 -14.63
CA ASP A 229 31.76 -2.59 -14.63
C ASP A 229 30.78 -3.28 -13.66
N TYR A 230 30.43 -2.62 -12.55
CA TYR A 230 29.33 -2.99 -11.65
C TYR A 230 28.00 -3.10 -12.40
N MET A 231 27.61 -2.05 -13.15
CA MET A 231 26.35 -2.07 -13.92
C MET A 231 26.36 -3.14 -15.01
N LYS A 232 27.48 -3.37 -15.71
CA LYS A 232 27.61 -4.47 -16.69
C LYS A 232 27.40 -5.83 -16.03
N ARG A 233 27.97 -6.05 -14.83
CA ARG A 233 27.80 -7.29 -14.08
C ARG A 233 26.37 -7.50 -13.62
N LYS A 234 25.74 -6.50 -13.00
CA LYS A 234 24.35 -6.55 -12.54
C LYS A 234 23.35 -6.67 -13.70
N THR A 235 23.68 -6.15 -14.89
CA THR A 235 22.89 -6.37 -16.11
C THR A 235 22.87 -7.86 -16.51
N ARG A 236 24.02 -8.52 -16.56
CA ARG A 236 24.10 -9.97 -16.84
C ARG A 236 23.38 -10.82 -15.79
N GLU A 237 23.40 -10.37 -14.54
CA GLU A 237 22.66 -11.00 -13.44
C GLU A 237 21.15 -10.87 -13.67
N TYR A 238 20.65 -9.69 -14.03
CA TYR A 238 19.26 -9.49 -14.45
C TYR A 238 18.87 -10.36 -15.65
N ASP A 239 19.67 -10.36 -16.72
CA ASP A 239 19.40 -11.16 -17.92
C ASP A 239 19.26 -12.65 -17.59
N LYS A 240 20.11 -13.15 -16.68
CA LYS A 240 20.02 -14.50 -16.14
C LYS A 240 18.72 -14.71 -15.36
N LEU A 241 18.37 -13.83 -14.42
CA LEU A 241 17.12 -13.94 -13.64
C LEU A 241 15.87 -13.92 -14.53
N LYS A 242 15.87 -13.10 -15.59
CA LYS A 242 14.82 -13.05 -16.61
C LYS A 242 14.71 -14.37 -17.38
N SER A 243 15.84 -14.97 -17.76
CA SER A 243 15.86 -16.28 -18.43
C SER A 243 15.40 -17.45 -17.55
N GLU A 244 15.47 -17.30 -16.22
CA GLU A 244 15.17 -18.35 -15.23
C GLU A 244 13.72 -18.39 -14.75
N TRP A 245 12.80 -17.56 -15.28
CA TRP A 245 11.40 -17.50 -14.81
C TRP A 245 10.72 -18.87 -14.72
N ALA A 246 10.81 -19.68 -15.77
CA ALA A 246 10.20 -21.01 -15.83
C ALA A 246 10.89 -22.06 -14.92
N ALA A 247 12.08 -21.77 -14.41
CA ALA A 247 12.77 -22.58 -13.40
C ALA A 247 12.46 -22.12 -11.96
N ARG A 248 11.91 -20.91 -11.78
CA ARG A 248 11.64 -20.27 -10.49
C ARG A 248 10.16 -20.21 -10.11
N ALA A 249 9.26 -20.22 -11.09
CA ALA A 249 7.82 -20.23 -10.89
C ALA A 249 7.17 -21.35 -11.71
N SER A 250 6.07 -21.92 -11.20
CA SER A 250 5.28 -22.87 -12.00
C SER A 250 4.59 -22.16 -13.17
N PRO A 251 4.20 -22.84 -14.25
CA PRO A 251 3.51 -22.22 -15.38
C PRO A 251 2.24 -21.47 -14.97
N GLU A 252 1.47 -22.02 -14.02
CA GLU A 252 0.25 -21.39 -13.47
C GLU A 252 0.58 -20.10 -12.71
N ASP A 253 1.62 -20.11 -11.86
CA ASP A 253 2.03 -18.94 -11.08
C ASP A 253 2.59 -17.84 -12.00
N LEU A 254 3.37 -18.23 -13.01
CA LEU A 254 3.95 -17.31 -14.00
C LEU A 254 2.86 -16.63 -14.83
N GLU A 255 1.86 -17.39 -15.28
CA GLU A 255 0.69 -16.86 -16.01
C GLU A 255 -0.13 -15.90 -15.12
N PHE A 256 -0.37 -16.27 -13.86
CA PHE A 256 -1.10 -15.44 -12.90
C PHE A 256 -0.35 -14.12 -12.58
N ILE A 257 0.94 -14.20 -12.25
CA ILE A 257 1.79 -13.03 -11.96
C ILE A 257 1.83 -12.12 -13.19
N ARG A 258 2.16 -12.67 -14.37
CA ARG A 258 2.25 -11.88 -15.61
C ARG A 258 0.90 -11.26 -15.99
N GLY A 259 -0.20 -11.98 -15.79
CA GLY A 259 -1.56 -11.46 -16.02
C GLY A 259 -1.88 -10.24 -15.14
N ASN A 260 -1.52 -10.26 -13.86
CA ASN A 260 -1.73 -9.12 -12.96
C ASN A 260 -0.78 -7.95 -13.25
N VAL A 261 0.47 -8.22 -13.61
CA VAL A 261 1.42 -7.20 -14.09
C VAL A 261 0.88 -6.51 -15.35
N LEU A 262 0.40 -7.27 -16.34
CA LEU A 262 -0.06 -6.71 -17.62
C LEU A 262 -1.29 -5.81 -17.47
N LYS A 263 -2.27 -6.17 -16.61
CA LYS A 263 -3.43 -5.31 -16.30
C LYS A 263 -3.01 -3.91 -15.85
N ASP A 264 -1.96 -3.82 -15.03
CA ASP A 264 -1.43 -2.55 -14.53
C ASP A 264 -0.56 -1.82 -15.55
N VAL A 265 0.32 -2.54 -16.26
CA VAL A 265 1.20 -1.95 -17.26
C VAL A 265 0.41 -1.29 -18.40
N LEU A 266 -0.64 -1.95 -18.90
CA LEU A 266 -1.45 -1.42 -20.01
C LEU A 266 -2.17 -0.10 -19.69
N ARG A 267 -2.42 0.19 -18.40
CA ARG A 267 -3.04 1.44 -17.91
C ARG A 267 -2.05 2.41 -17.26
N THR A 268 -0.75 2.10 -17.22
CA THR A 268 0.27 2.96 -16.60
C THR A 268 0.76 4.03 -17.58
N ASP A 269 0.62 5.31 -17.20
CA ASP A 269 1.20 6.50 -17.85
C ASP A 269 1.03 6.61 -19.38
N ARG A 270 -0.04 6.05 -19.96
CA ARG A 270 -0.27 6.03 -21.42
C ARG A 270 -0.41 7.42 -22.07
N ALA A 271 -0.62 8.47 -21.27
CA ALA A 271 -0.58 9.87 -21.72
C ALA A 271 0.84 10.42 -21.90
N HIS A 272 1.85 9.79 -21.32
CA HIS A 272 3.25 10.17 -21.45
C HIS A 272 3.85 9.58 -22.74
N PRO A 273 4.59 10.36 -23.57
CA PRO A 273 5.08 9.89 -24.88
C PRO A 273 5.87 8.58 -24.87
N TYR A 274 6.60 8.29 -23.78
CA TYR A 274 7.38 7.05 -23.62
C TYR A 274 6.52 5.77 -23.54
N TYR A 275 5.25 5.88 -23.11
CA TYR A 275 4.29 4.76 -23.00
C TYR A 275 3.07 4.90 -23.95
N ALA A 276 3.07 5.93 -24.79
CA ALA A 276 2.04 6.18 -25.77
C ALA A 276 2.17 5.23 -26.99
N GLY A 277 1.09 5.06 -27.75
CA GLY A 277 1.07 4.19 -28.93
C GLY A 277 0.65 2.75 -28.61
N SER A 278 1.21 1.78 -29.34
CA SER A 278 0.77 0.37 -29.28
C SER A 278 0.98 -0.26 -27.91
N GLU A 279 0.13 -1.23 -27.57
CA GLU A 279 0.27 -2.09 -26.40
C GLU A 279 1.49 -3.01 -26.53
N ASP A 280 1.85 -3.38 -27.77
CA ASP A 280 3.07 -4.13 -28.11
C ASP A 280 4.35 -3.25 -28.16
N SER A 281 4.32 -2.05 -27.56
CA SER A 281 5.50 -1.17 -27.57
C SER A 281 6.63 -1.75 -26.69
N PRO A 282 7.90 -1.60 -27.09
CA PRO A 282 9.03 -2.15 -26.35
C PRO A 282 9.13 -1.58 -24.92
N HIS A 283 8.65 -0.35 -24.69
CA HIS A 283 8.63 0.27 -23.36
C HIS A 283 7.60 -0.38 -22.42
N LEU A 284 6.43 -0.79 -22.92
CA LEU A 284 5.44 -1.54 -22.13
C LEU A 284 5.90 -2.99 -21.91
N THR A 285 6.49 -3.64 -22.92
CA THR A 285 7.12 -4.96 -22.74
C THR A 285 8.21 -4.93 -21.68
N ALA A 286 9.11 -3.93 -21.72
CA ALA A 286 10.15 -3.77 -20.72
C ALA A 286 9.61 -3.49 -19.31
N LEU A 287 8.52 -2.72 -19.17
CA LEU A 287 7.89 -2.50 -17.88
C LEU A 287 7.26 -3.80 -17.33
N ALA A 288 6.59 -4.57 -18.19
CA ALA A 288 6.01 -5.86 -17.81
C ALA A 288 7.09 -6.89 -17.44
N ASP A 289 8.18 -6.98 -18.21
CA ASP A 289 9.25 -7.95 -17.96
C ASP A 289 10.12 -7.57 -16.73
N LEU A 290 10.31 -6.28 -16.45
CA LEU A 290 10.91 -5.78 -15.20
C LEU A 290 10.09 -6.22 -13.98
N LEU A 291 8.79 -5.92 -13.98
CA LEU A 291 7.89 -6.22 -12.86
C LEU A 291 7.68 -7.73 -12.69
N THR A 292 7.57 -8.49 -13.80
CA THR A 292 7.49 -9.96 -13.78
C THR A 292 8.75 -10.56 -13.18
N THR A 293 9.94 -10.11 -13.58
CA THR A 293 11.20 -10.56 -12.97
C THR A 293 11.24 -10.25 -11.49
N TYR A 294 10.84 -9.05 -11.06
CA TYR A 294 10.85 -8.68 -9.64
C TYR A 294 9.93 -9.60 -8.82
N ALA A 295 8.70 -9.79 -9.27
CA ALA A 295 7.70 -10.60 -8.57
C ALA A 295 8.15 -12.06 -8.37
N ILE A 296 8.80 -12.66 -9.37
CA ILE A 296 9.34 -14.03 -9.30
C ILE A 296 10.58 -14.12 -8.42
N THR A 297 11.43 -13.08 -8.42
CA THR A 297 12.69 -13.06 -7.68
C THR A 297 12.53 -12.63 -6.22
N HIS A 298 11.41 -11.98 -5.86
CA HIS A 298 11.11 -11.47 -4.52
C HIS A 298 9.76 -12.05 -4.03
N PRO A 299 9.63 -13.37 -3.85
CA PRO A 299 8.35 -14.04 -3.63
C PRO A 299 7.65 -13.65 -2.31
N GLN A 300 8.36 -13.03 -1.37
CA GLN A 300 7.82 -12.49 -0.12
C GLN A 300 6.96 -11.22 -0.34
N VAL A 301 7.14 -10.52 -1.47
CA VAL A 301 6.34 -9.36 -1.91
C VAL A 301 5.51 -9.74 -3.14
N SER A 302 6.11 -10.46 -4.09
CA SER A 302 5.55 -10.75 -5.41
C SER A 302 5.15 -9.46 -6.16
N TYR A 303 4.12 -9.52 -7.01
CA TYR A 303 3.51 -8.34 -7.62
C TYR A 303 2.33 -7.84 -6.78
N CYS A 304 2.34 -6.56 -6.43
CA CYS A 304 1.23 -5.85 -5.81
C CYS A 304 0.79 -4.69 -6.72
N GLN A 305 -0.52 -4.41 -6.75
CA GLN A 305 -1.11 -3.40 -7.62
C GLN A 305 -0.50 -2.01 -7.34
N GLY A 306 -0.13 -1.29 -8.41
CA GLY A 306 0.53 0.01 -8.30
C GLY A 306 2.07 -0.05 -8.17
N MET A 307 2.71 -1.22 -8.11
CA MET A 307 4.17 -1.31 -8.28
C MET A 307 4.63 -0.80 -9.66
N SER A 308 3.76 -0.88 -10.68
CA SER A 308 4.00 -0.29 -12.00
C SER A 308 4.15 1.23 -11.97
N ASP A 309 3.45 1.93 -11.07
CA ASP A 309 3.55 3.39 -10.90
C ASP A 309 4.90 3.83 -10.32
N ILE A 310 5.56 2.96 -9.53
CA ILE A 310 6.91 3.19 -9.02
C ILE A 310 7.96 2.83 -10.08
N ALA A 311 7.77 1.72 -10.81
CA ALA A 311 8.70 1.28 -11.84
C ALA A 311 8.69 2.16 -13.10
N SER A 312 7.55 2.72 -13.47
CA SER A 312 7.36 3.59 -14.65
C SER A 312 8.33 4.77 -14.74
N PRO A 313 8.38 5.71 -13.75
CA PRO A 313 9.32 6.83 -13.80
C PRO A 313 10.78 6.38 -13.82
N ILE A 314 11.12 5.27 -13.15
CA ILE A 314 12.47 4.70 -13.14
C ILE A 314 12.84 4.16 -14.54
N LEU A 315 11.94 3.44 -15.21
CA LEU A 315 12.19 2.90 -16.55
C LEU A 315 12.24 4.01 -17.60
N ALA A 316 11.35 5.02 -17.54
CA ALA A 316 11.38 6.16 -18.45
C ALA A 316 12.66 7.01 -18.29
N VAL A 317 13.16 7.18 -17.06
CA VAL A 317 14.44 7.85 -16.81
C VAL A 317 15.60 6.98 -17.30
N MET A 318 15.67 5.70 -16.91
CA MET A 318 16.83 4.85 -17.22
C MET A 318 16.92 4.43 -18.68
N ASP A 319 15.78 4.32 -19.38
CA ASP A 319 15.68 3.98 -20.81
C ASP A 319 16.42 2.67 -21.15
N ASN A 320 16.41 1.74 -20.20
CA ASN A 320 17.05 0.44 -20.26
C ASN A 320 16.45 -0.45 -19.17
N GLU A 321 15.92 -1.61 -19.58
CA GLU A 321 15.19 -2.55 -18.72
C GLU A 321 16.01 -3.04 -17.51
N ALA A 322 17.24 -3.50 -17.76
CA ALA A 322 18.12 -4.02 -16.71
C ALA A 322 18.56 -2.93 -15.72
N HIS A 323 18.96 -1.75 -16.21
CA HIS A 323 19.29 -0.61 -15.35
C HIS A 323 18.07 -0.17 -14.51
N ALA A 324 16.88 -0.16 -15.09
CA ALA A 324 15.65 0.17 -14.39
C ALA A 324 15.31 -0.87 -13.32
N PHE A 325 15.48 -2.17 -13.62
CA PHE A 325 15.29 -3.25 -12.64
C PHE A 325 16.25 -3.11 -11.44
N ILE A 326 17.54 -2.86 -11.69
CA ILE A 326 18.53 -2.66 -10.61
C ILE A 326 18.15 -1.47 -9.73
N CYS A 327 17.71 -0.36 -10.34
CA CYS A 327 17.19 0.81 -9.62
C CYS A 327 15.88 0.51 -8.86
N PHE A 328 15.03 -0.36 -9.40
CA PHE A 328 13.79 -0.81 -8.78
C PHE A 328 14.07 -1.69 -7.55
N CYS A 329 15.01 -2.63 -7.60
CA CYS A 329 15.48 -3.35 -6.41
C CYS A 329 16.03 -2.39 -5.34
N GLY A 330 16.81 -1.37 -5.75
CA GLY A 330 17.29 -0.32 -4.85
C GLY A 330 16.16 0.43 -4.13
N ILE A 331 15.14 0.91 -4.85
CA ILE A 331 14.00 1.60 -4.21
C ILE A 331 13.11 0.67 -3.39
N MET A 332 12.97 -0.58 -3.81
CA MET A 332 12.14 -1.56 -3.12
C MET A 332 12.72 -1.97 -1.77
N LYS A 333 14.03 -1.90 -1.53
CA LYS A 333 14.59 -2.05 -0.15
C LYS A 333 13.93 -1.10 0.86
N ARG A 334 13.49 0.09 0.42
CA ARG A 334 12.73 1.06 1.24
C ARG A 334 11.22 0.84 1.17
N LEU A 335 10.69 0.53 -0.01
CA LEU A 335 9.25 0.56 -0.26
C LEU A 335 8.54 -0.79 -0.12
N GLU A 336 9.25 -1.93 -0.10
CA GLU A 336 8.63 -3.26 -0.12
C GLU A 336 7.65 -3.48 1.03
N GLY A 337 7.92 -2.93 2.21
CA GLY A 337 7.03 -3.01 3.37
C GLY A 337 5.66 -2.33 3.14
N ASN A 338 5.55 -1.37 2.22
CA ASN A 338 4.26 -0.78 1.84
C ASN A 338 3.37 -1.81 1.10
N PHE A 339 4.00 -2.72 0.34
CA PHE A 339 3.36 -3.69 -0.55
C PHE A 339 3.21 -5.08 0.06
N ARG A 340 3.71 -5.31 1.29
CA ARG A 340 3.56 -6.59 1.99
C ARG A 340 2.07 -6.84 2.35
N PRO A 341 1.52 -8.05 2.10
CA PRO A 341 0.12 -8.38 2.42
C PRO A 341 -0.26 -8.24 3.90
N ASP A 342 0.71 -8.25 4.82
CA ASP A 342 0.45 -8.00 6.25
C ASP A 342 -0.07 -6.58 6.54
N GLY A 343 0.19 -5.61 5.65
CA GLY A 343 -0.23 -4.21 5.77
C GLY A 343 0.31 -3.50 7.02
N GLN A 344 1.35 -4.04 7.68
CA GLN A 344 1.87 -3.55 8.95
C GLN A 344 2.51 -2.17 8.81
N LEU A 345 3.44 -1.99 7.85
CA LEU A 345 4.10 -0.71 7.65
C LEU A 345 3.11 0.38 7.24
N MET A 346 2.12 0.05 6.41
CA MET A 346 1.05 0.98 6.04
C MET A 346 0.25 1.44 7.28
N SER A 347 -0.05 0.57 8.24
CA SER A 347 -0.66 0.98 9.53
C SER A 347 0.17 2.03 10.26
N VAL A 348 1.48 1.80 10.37
CA VAL A 348 2.40 2.71 11.07
C VAL A 348 2.44 4.07 10.37
N LYS A 349 2.54 4.08 9.03
CA LYS A 349 2.47 5.32 8.24
C LYS A 349 1.14 6.07 8.43
N PHE A 350 0.00 5.37 8.47
CA PHE A 350 -1.30 6.01 8.78
C PHE A 350 -1.39 6.54 10.22
N GLN A 351 -0.88 5.79 11.21
CA GLN A 351 -0.84 6.26 12.59
C GLN A 351 0.00 7.53 12.72
N HIS A 352 1.16 7.58 12.07
CA HIS A 352 2.00 8.78 12.00
C HIS A 352 1.27 9.94 11.32
N LEU A 353 0.57 9.70 10.19
CA LEU A 353 -0.21 10.75 9.53
C LEU A 353 -1.37 11.28 10.40
N LYS A 354 -2.09 10.40 11.13
CA LYS A 354 -3.12 10.80 12.10
C LYS A 354 -2.53 11.67 13.21
N LEU A 355 -1.37 11.30 13.75
CA LEU A 355 -0.68 12.07 14.80
C LEU A 355 -0.24 13.46 14.31
N LEU A 356 0.38 13.51 13.12
CA LEU A 356 0.77 14.77 12.47
C LEU A 356 -0.44 15.67 12.21
N LEU A 357 -1.55 15.12 11.71
CA LEU A 357 -2.75 15.88 11.44
C LEU A 357 -3.39 16.42 12.72
N ARG A 358 -3.51 15.59 13.76
CA ARG A 358 -4.05 15.97 15.07
C ARG A 358 -3.22 17.06 15.75
N TYR A 359 -1.91 17.09 15.53
CA TYR A 359 -1.03 18.15 16.03
C TYR A 359 -1.12 19.44 15.19
N SER A 360 -1.13 19.31 13.86
CA SER A 360 -1.02 20.46 12.94
C SER A 360 -2.35 21.19 12.73
N ASP A 361 -3.47 20.46 12.66
CA ASP A 361 -4.83 21.00 12.53
C ASP A 361 -5.82 20.15 13.35
N PRO A 362 -5.93 20.42 14.68
CA PRO A 362 -6.83 19.68 15.56
C PRO A 362 -8.31 19.91 15.25
N GLU A 363 -8.69 21.04 14.65
CA GLU A 363 -10.08 21.33 14.26
C GLU A 363 -10.48 20.44 13.08
N PHE A 364 -9.66 20.38 12.03
CA PHE A 364 -9.89 19.51 10.89
C PHE A 364 -9.81 18.02 11.27
N TYR A 365 -8.88 17.62 12.14
CA TYR A 365 -8.88 16.25 12.68
C TYR A 365 -10.18 15.93 13.42
N SER A 366 -10.67 16.82 14.29
CA SER A 366 -11.95 16.62 14.99
C SER A 366 -13.14 16.56 14.02
N TYR A 367 -13.11 17.35 12.94
CA TYR A 367 -14.08 17.24 11.86
C TYR A 367 -14.04 15.86 11.19
N LEU A 368 -12.87 15.33 10.84
CA LEU A 368 -12.76 13.99 10.24
C LEU A 368 -13.26 12.89 11.17
N VAL A 369 -12.94 12.94 12.47
CA VAL A 369 -13.51 12.04 13.48
C VAL A 369 -15.04 12.13 13.51
N SER A 370 -15.62 13.35 13.49
CA SER A 370 -17.08 13.55 13.46
C SER A 370 -17.76 13.01 12.18
N ARG A 371 -16.97 12.74 11.12
CA ARG A 371 -17.42 12.14 9.86
C ARG A 371 -17.07 10.66 9.73
N GLY A 372 -16.37 10.06 10.70
CA GLY A 372 -15.88 8.69 10.64
C GLY A 372 -14.82 8.46 9.55
N ALA A 373 -14.06 9.52 9.22
CA ALA A 373 -13.03 9.54 8.18
C ALA A 373 -11.62 9.80 8.74
N ASP A 374 -11.44 9.66 10.06
CA ASP A 374 -10.14 9.80 10.73
C ASP A 374 -9.19 8.63 10.43
N ASP A 375 -9.66 7.55 9.80
CA ASP A 375 -8.83 6.47 9.25
C ASP A 375 -7.85 6.97 8.16
N LEU A 376 -8.18 8.10 7.52
CA LEU A 376 -7.44 8.71 6.43
C LEU A 376 -7.26 7.80 5.20
N PHE A 377 -8.12 6.79 4.97
CA PHE A 377 -7.94 5.85 3.85
C PHE A 377 -8.03 6.51 2.47
N PHE A 378 -8.59 7.72 2.37
CA PHE A 378 -8.50 8.55 1.16
C PHE A 378 -7.04 8.95 0.80
N CYS A 379 -6.11 8.88 1.75
CA CYS A 379 -4.67 9.07 1.54
C CYS A 379 -3.92 7.76 1.21
N TYR A 380 -4.59 6.61 1.05
CA TYR A 380 -3.93 5.32 0.83
C TYR A 380 -3.04 5.32 -0.42
N ARG A 381 -3.55 5.86 -1.53
CA ARG A 381 -2.78 6.06 -2.77
C ARG A 381 -1.56 6.94 -2.57
N TRP A 382 -1.72 8.03 -1.81
CA TRP A 382 -0.67 9.02 -1.56
C TRP A 382 0.53 8.40 -0.84
N ILE A 383 0.26 7.55 0.15
CA ILE A 383 1.30 6.87 0.94
C ILE A 383 1.89 5.69 0.18
N LEU A 384 1.06 4.86 -0.48
CA LEU A 384 1.49 3.66 -1.18
C LEU A 384 2.41 3.99 -2.37
N LEU A 385 2.02 4.99 -3.16
CA LEU A 385 2.70 5.38 -4.41
C LEU A 385 3.63 6.59 -4.26
N GLU A 386 3.99 6.95 -3.02
CA GLU A 386 4.84 8.11 -2.69
C GLU A 386 4.41 9.37 -3.48
N LEU A 387 3.11 9.67 -3.46
CA LEU A 387 2.40 10.76 -4.15
C LEU A 387 2.43 10.77 -5.70
N LYS A 388 3.02 9.79 -6.40
CA LYS A 388 3.15 9.78 -7.88
C LYS A 388 1.85 10.21 -8.60
N ARG A 389 0.73 9.55 -8.31
CA ARG A 389 -0.58 9.76 -8.97
C ARG A 389 -1.22 11.14 -8.73
N GLU A 390 -0.65 11.97 -7.85
CA GLU A 390 -1.14 13.33 -7.58
C GLU A 390 -0.46 14.41 -8.43
N PHE A 391 0.54 14.03 -9.25
CA PHE A 391 1.34 14.93 -10.08
C PHE A 391 1.36 14.49 -11.55
N ALA A 392 1.51 15.46 -12.47
CA ALA A 392 1.84 15.15 -13.87
C ALA A 392 3.23 14.53 -13.96
N PHE A 393 3.51 13.76 -15.03
CA PHE A 393 4.70 12.90 -15.10
C PHE A 393 6.03 13.62 -14.78
N GLU A 394 6.33 14.75 -15.44
CA GLU A 394 7.57 15.52 -15.19
C GLU A 394 7.63 16.13 -13.77
N ASP A 395 6.50 16.61 -13.24
CA ASP A 395 6.41 17.12 -11.87
C ASP A 395 6.62 16.00 -10.86
N ALA A 396 6.10 14.80 -11.14
CA ALA A 396 6.30 13.61 -10.35
C ALA A 396 7.79 13.21 -10.31
N LEU A 397 8.54 13.32 -11.41
CA LEU A 397 9.99 13.06 -11.41
C LEU A 397 10.72 13.99 -10.41
N ARG A 398 10.42 15.30 -10.43
CA ARG A 398 11.00 16.26 -9.48
C ARG A 398 10.55 16.04 -8.04
N MET A 399 9.27 15.73 -7.82
CA MET A 399 8.74 15.42 -6.49
C MET A 399 9.40 14.17 -5.91
N LEU A 400 9.57 13.12 -6.72
CA LEU A 400 10.27 11.89 -6.32
C LEU A 400 11.75 12.16 -6.01
N GLU A 401 12.45 12.97 -6.80
CA GLU A 401 13.83 13.40 -6.48
C GLU A 401 13.94 14.06 -5.10
N VAL A 402 13.00 14.95 -4.75
CA VAL A 402 12.94 15.60 -3.43
C VAL A 402 12.61 14.60 -2.31
N THR A 403 11.59 13.75 -2.51
CA THR A 403 11.17 12.72 -1.54
C THR A 403 12.24 11.66 -1.30
N TRP A 404 13.02 11.31 -2.32
CA TRP A 404 14.08 10.31 -2.19
C TRP A 404 15.37 10.87 -1.60
N SER A 405 15.63 12.17 -1.80
CA SER A 405 16.78 12.88 -1.23
C SER A 405 16.55 13.43 0.18
N SER A 406 15.31 13.49 0.67
CA SER A 406 15.01 13.87 2.07
C SER A 406 15.39 12.82 3.11
N LEU A 407 15.86 11.65 2.68
CA LEU A 407 16.38 10.59 3.54
C LEU A 407 17.92 10.56 3.47
N PRO A 408 18.62 10.16 4.55
CA PRO A 408 20.07 9.97 4.54
C PRO A 408 20.54 9.04 3.38
N PRO A 409 21.80 9.15 2.94
CA PRO A 409 22.42 8.10 2.15
C PRO A 409 22.39 6.77 2.92
N ASP A 410 22.01 5.70 2.22
CA ASP A 410 22.02 4.34 2.78
C ASP A 410 22.53 3.37 1.69
N PRO A 411 23.79 3.54 1.25
CA PRO A 411 24.39 2.73 0.19
C PRO A 411 24.61 1.28 0.67
N PRO A 412 24.44 0.28 -0.20
CA PRO A 412 24.63 -1.11 0.19
C PRO A 412 26.08 -1.40 0.55
N GLU A 413 26.31 -2.12 1.65
CA GLU A 413 27.64 -2.51 2.13
C GLU A 413 28.49 -3.24 1.08
N THR A 414 27.84 -4.05 0.25
CA THR A 414 28.49 -4.88 -0.79
C THR A 414 27.86 -4.69 -2.16
N GLU A 415 26.54 -4.82 -2.28
CA GLU A 415 25.78 -4.56 -3.50
C GLU A 415 24.25 -4.53 -3.29
N VAL A 416 23.52 -4.01 -4.29
CA VAL A 416 22.08 -4.26 -4.39
C VAL A 416 21.82 -5.73 -4.71
N GLU A 417 21.04 -6.37 -3.84
CA GLU A 417 20.49 -7.70 -4.04
C GLU A 417 19.41 -7.65 -5.12
N LEU A 418 19.51 -8.55 -6.10
CA LEU A 418 18.52 -8.73 -7.17
C LEU A 418 17.57 -9.90 -6.90
N LEU A 419 17.69 -10.52 -5.72
CA LEU A 419 16.92 -11.65 -5.23
C LEU A 419 16.40 -11.31 -3.84
N GLY A 420 15.11 -11.50 -3.61
CA GLY A 420 14.53 -11.44 -2.27
C GLY A 420 14.82 -12.70 -1.46
N PRO A 421 14.64 -12.65 -0.13
CA PRO A 421 14.72 -13.84 0.72
C PRO A 421 13.71 -14.91 0.28
N PRO A 422 14.08 -16.21 0.32
CA PRO A 422 13.14 -17.29 0.05
C PRO A 422 12.02 -17.30 1.09
N LEU A 423 10.87 -17.85 0.71
CA LEU A 423 9.75 -18.03 1.63
C LEU A 423 10.17 -18.94 2.80
N GLU A 424 9.76 -18.62 4.02
CA GLU A 424 10.15 -19.34 5.25
C GLU A 424 9.96 -20.88 5.21
N ALA A 425 9.11 -21.40 4.31
CA ALA A 425 8.93 -22.84 4.11
C ALA A 425 10.17 -23.54 3.50
N ASP A 426 10.94 -22.88 2.63
CA ASP A 426 12.12 -23.48 2.00
C ASP A 426 13.29 -23.67 2.98
N LYS A 427 13.34 -22.87 4.06
CA LYS A 427 14.33 -23.06 5.14
C LYS A 427 14.13 -24.39 5.87
N LEU A 428 12.89 -24.83 6.04
CA LEU A 428 12.56 -26.12 6.65
C LEU A 428 12.88 -27.30 5.71
N ALA A 429 12.69 -27.14 4.40
CA ALA A 429 13.07 -28.14 3.40
C ALA A 429 14.60 -28.28 3.26
N GLY A 430 15.35 -27.17 3.33
CA GLY A 430 16.81 -27.18 3.24
C GLY A 430 17.54 -27.70 4.49
N GLY A 431 16.90 -27.68 5.66
CA GLY A 431 17.52 -28.06 6.94
C GLY A 431 17.62 -29.58 7.19
N ALA A 432 16.82 -30.39 6.51
CA ALA A 432 16.73 -31.85 6.75
C ALA A 432 17.62 -32.69 5.82
N GLY A 433 18.57 -32.08 5.12
CA GLY A 433 19.40 -32.74 4.09
C GLY A 433 20.69 -33.40 4.58
N ALA A 434 20.98 -33.41 5.88
CA ALA A 434 22.27 -33.80 6.42
C ALA A 434 22.21 -34.62 7.73
N GLU A 435 21.57 -35.80 7.70
CA GLU A 435 22.11 -37.01 8.37
C GLU A 435 21.33 -38.30 8.00
N LEU A 436 22.03 -39.44 8.11
CA LEU A 436 21.56 -40.84 8.00
C LEU A 436 20.80 -41.30 6.73
N ARG A 437 21.54 -41.99 5.84
CA ARG A 437 20.99 -43.02 4.95
C ARG A 437 20.89 -44.38 5.67
N VAL A 438 19.68 -44.85 5.98
CA VAL A 438 19.32 -46.28 5.94
C VAL A 438 17.86 -46.34 5.45
N GLY A 439 17.60 -47.04 4.34
CA GLY A 439 16.34 -46.88 3.61
C GLY A 439 15.23 -47.87 4.00
N VAL A 440 14.02 -47.63 3.47
CA VAL A 440 13.07 -48.62 2.93
C VAL A 440 11.91 -47.88 2.22
N ASP A 441 11.45 -48.45 1.10
CA ASP A 441 10.20 -48.19 0.35
C ASP A 441 9.97 -46.82 -0.36
N ALA A 442 10.33 -46.76 -1.65
CA ALA A 442 10.15 -45.60 -2.53
C ALA A 442 8.71 -45.44 -3.12
N GLY A 443 7.73 -46.21 -2.64
CA GLY A 443 6.34 -46.14 -3.15
C GLY A 443 5.45 -45.09 -2.50
N ALA A 444 5.71 -44.71 -1.24
CA ALA A 444 4.85 -43.82 -0.46
C ALA A 444 5.25 -42.35 -0.57
N GLU A 445 6.55 -42.04 -0.62
CA GLU A 445 7.09 -40.67 -0.61
C GLU A 445 6.61 -39.83 -1.82
N LEU A 446 6.43 -40.44 -3.00
CA LEU A 446 5.93 -39.72 -4.18
C LEU A 446 4.47 -39.25 -4.02
N ARG A 447 3.63 -39.96 -3.27
CA ARG A 447 2.23 -39.54 -3.03
C ARG A 447 2.15 -38.45 -1.98
N VAL A 448 2.88 -38.61 -0.87
CA VAL A 448 2.93 -37.60 0.19
C VAL A 448 3.57 -36.29 -0.32
N GLY A 449 4.61 -36.36 -1.15
CA GLY A 449 5.21 -35.19 -1.80
C GLY A 449 4.26 -34.49 -2.80
N ALA A 450 3.43 -35.24 -3.52
CA ALA A 450 2.44 -34.68 -4.44
C ALA A 450 1.27 -34.01 -3.71
N GLU A 451 0.77 -34.61 -2.62
CA GLU A 451 -0.30 -34.04 -1.79
C GLU A 451 0.20 -32.80 -1.02
N ALA A 452 1.41 -32.85 -0.44
CA ALA A 452 2.05 -31.70 0.19
C ALA A 452 2.28 -30.56 -0.82
N GLY A 453 2.69 -30.87 -2.05
CA GLY A 453 2.84 -29.89 -3.14
C GLY A 453 1.51 -29.27 -3.59
N ALA A 454 0.42 -30.06 -3.62
CA ALA A 454 -0.92 -29.56 -3.92
C ALA A 454 -1.47 -28.67 -2.80
N GLU A 455 -1.25 -29.04 -1.53
CA GLU A 455 -1.63 -28.24 -0.37
C GLU A 455 -0.80 -26.94 -0.27
N LEU A 456 0.48 -26.98 -0.66
CA LEU A 456 1.34 -25.80 -0.77
C LEU A 456 0.84 -24.84 -1.86
N LYS A 457 0.46 -25.34 -3.04
CA LYS A 457 -0.16 -24.54 -4.11
C LYS A 457 -1.52 -23.96 -3.68
N ALA A 458 -2.33 -24.71 -2.94
CA ALA A 458 -3.56 -24.20 -2.34
C ALA A 458 -3.27 -23.12 -1.28
N ARG A 459 -2.19 -23.24 -0.50
CA ARG A 459 -1.69 -22.21 0.41
C ARG A 459 -1.17 -20.98 -0.35
N GLN A 460 -0.58 -21.12 -1.52
CA GLN A 460 -0.11 -20.02 -2.37
C GLN A 460 -1.30 -19.21 -2.91
N ARG A 461 -2.33 -19.91 -3.44
CA ARG A 461 -3.63 -19.32 -3.80
C ARG A 461 -4.37 -18.70 -2.61
N ARG A 462 -4.18 -19.22 -1.38
CA ARG A 462 -4.69 -18.62 -0.13
C ARG A 462 -3.79 -17.52 0.46
N ARG A 463 -2.53 -17.37 0.05
CA ARG A 463 -1.65 -16.27 0.47
C ARG A 463 -1.98 -14.96 -0.24
N HIS A 464 -2.57 -15.06 -1.42
CA HIS A 464 -3.30 -13.97 -2.09
C HIS A 464 -4.77 -13.84 -1.59
N MET A 465 -5.15 -14.55 -0.52
CA MET A 465 -6.47 -14.48 0.12
C MET A 465 -6.40 -14.65 1.67
N LEU A 466 -5.81 -13.66 2.35
CA LEU A 466 -5.95 -13.37 3.79
C LEU A 466 -5.31 -14.30 4.87
N ARG A 467 -5.02 -13.62 6.02
CA ARG A 467 -4.76 -14.09 7.41
C ARG A 467 -3.32 -14.50 7.82
N PRO A 468 -2.66 -13.70 8.70
CA PRO A 468 -1.67 -14.21 9.65
C PRO A 468 -2.30 -14.90 10.88
N SER A 469 -1.77 -16.05 11.31
CA SER A 469 -2.23 -16.78 12.52
C SER A 469 -1.99 -16.01 13.82
N ARG A 470 -2.68 -16.42 14.90
CA ARG A 470 -2.40 -15.95 16.28
C ARG A 470 -1.05 -16.50 16.75
N GLU A 471 -0.24 -15.66 17.38
CA GLU A 471 0.58 -16.11 18.50
C GLU A 471 -0.31 -16.15 19.75
N GLU A 472 -0.14 -17.18 20.56
CA GLU A 472 -0.82 -17.32 21.84
C GLU A 472 -0.05 -16.54 22.91
N ALA A 473 -0.75 -15.71 23.68
CA ALA A 473 -0.16 -15.07 24.84
C ALA A 473 -0.12 -16.10 25.98
N ASP A 474 1.07 -16.62 26.27
CA ASP A 474 1.28 -17.48 27.42
C ASP A 474 0.93 -16.73 28.71
N GLY A 475 -0.01 -17.29 29.47
CA GLY A 475 -0.47 -16.72 30.72
C GLY A 475 0.33 -17.28 31.89
N GLU A 476 1.27 -16.50 32.44
CA GLU A 476 1.90 -16.85 33.71
C GLU A 476 0.86 -16.86 34.84
N ARG A 477 0.47 -18.07 35.26
CA ARG A 477 -0.25 -18.29 36.52
C ARG A 477 0.70 -18.14 37.69
N GLY A 478 0.31 -17.34 38.67
CA GLY A 478 1.09 -17.16 39.89
C GLY A 478 1.03 -18.34 40.87
N SER A 479 2.14 -18.50 41.59
CA SER A 479 2.28 -18.99 42.96
C SER A 479 3.53 -18.28 43.52
N GLY A 480 3.66 -17.89 44.79
CA GLY A 480 2.81 -18.07 45.98
C GLY A 480 3.74 -18.26 47.19
N VAL A 481 3.40 -17.68 48.36
CA VAL A 481 4.21 -17.66 49.63
C VAL A 481 5.41 -16.69 49.57
N GLY A 482 5.76 -15.90 50.60
CA GLY A 482 5.19 -15.66 51.93
C GLY A 482 6.07 -14.70 52.77
N GLU A 483 5.57 -14.27 53.94
CA GLU A 483 6.11 -13.33 54.97
C GLU A 483 7.60 -13.57 55.38
N GLU A 484 8.40 -12.70 56.04
CA GLU A 484 8.26 -11.47 56.87
C GLU A 484 9.27 -10.37 56.41
N GLY A 485 9.46 -9.15 56.97
CA GLY A 485 8.72 -8.37 57.99
C GLY A 485 9.62 -7.61 59.02
N GLY A 486 9.56 -6.26 59.06
CA GLY A 486 9.98 -5.44 60.23
C GLY A 486 11.13 -4.41 60.08
N ALA A 487 11.03 -3.33 60.88
CA ALA A 487 12.04 -2.32 61.26
C ALA A 487 12.60 -1.33 60.20
N THR A 488 12.88 -0.04 60.44
CA THR A 488 12.35 1.10 61.26
C THR A 488 13.40 2.23 61.21
N VAL A 489 12.96 3.51 61.20
CA VAL A 489 13.73 4.70 61.69
C VAL A 489 14.92 5.13 60.76
N ASP A 490 15.23 6.41 60.51
CA ASP A 490 15.00 7.65 61.27
C ASP A 490 14.75 8.93 60.41
N ARG A 491 14.36 10.03 61.08
CA ARG A 491 14.46 11.43 60.60
C ARG A 491 15.24 12.25 61.62
N PRO A 492 15.83 13.39 61.22
CA PRO A 492 15.66 14.57 62.08
C PRO A 492 15.17 15.85 61.38
N ARG A 493 14.45 16.62 62.19
CA ARG A 493 14.19 18.09 62.16
C ARG A 493 15.50 18.86 62.48
N ALA A 494 15.62 20.19 62.41
CA ALA A 494 14.91 21.32 61.79
C ALA A 494 15.81 22.58 61.99
N GLU A 495 15.22 23.79 61.88
CA GLU A 495 15.80 25.12 62.20
C GLU A 495 16.77 25.70 61.14
N GLY A 496 16.76 27.01 60.85
CA GLY A 496 15.85 28.06 61.31
C GLY A 496 16.28 29.46 60.83
N GLU A 497 15.31 30.37 60.70
CA GLU A 497 15.46 31.85 60.54
C GLU A 497 16.21 32.37 59.28
N GLY A 498 15.94 33.56 58.75
CA GLY A 498 14.93 34.57 59.11
C GLY A 498 14.72 35.61 57.99
N GLY A 499 13.59 36.33 58.07
CA GLY A 499 13.17 37.36 57.11
C GLY A 499 14.12 38.57 56.97
N ARG A 500 13.78 39.59 56.16
CA ARG A 500 12.51 40.34 56.25
C ARG A 500 12.38 41.36 55.10
N LYS A 501 11.12 41.65 54.70
CA LYS A 501 10.55 42.99 54.39
C LYS A 501 11.11 43.77 53.18
N ARG A 502 10.35 44.64 52.50
CA ARG A 502 8.88 44.90 52.38
C ARG A 502 8.69 46.01 51.34
N MET A 503 7.52 46.01 50.68
CA MET A 503 6.76 47.21 50.21
C MET A 503 7.45 48.12 49.16
N THR A 504 6.70 48.82 48.32
CA THR A 504 5.24 49.05 48.29
C THR A 504 4.56 48.41 47.10
#